data_AF-G9KGK3-F1
#
_entry.id   AF-G9KGK3-F1
#
_cell.length_a   1.000
_cell.length_b   1.000
_cell.length_c   1.000
_cell.angle_alpha   90.00
_cell.angle_beta   90.00
_cell.angle_gamma   90.00
#
_symmetry.space_group_name_H-M   'P 1'
#
loop_
_entity.id
_entity.type
_entity.pdbx_description
1 polymer ?
#
loop_
_entity_poly.entity_id
_entity_poly.type
_entity_poly.pdbx_seq_one_letter_code
_entity_poly.pdbx_strand_id
1 'polypeptide(L)'
;QYLQDLFLASRQVRSQKMLTYRLSSDTSFSAKDLNFFLGARCVVVLLSAEMAQCFCRPALLPPLQRAFHPPHRVVRLLCGVQDSEEFLDYFPDWAHWQELTCDDEPETYVAAVK
;
A
#
# COMPACT_ATOMS: atom_id res chain seq x y z
N GLN A 1 11.73 2.25 -5.76
CA GLN A 1 13.02 1.65 -6.13
C GLN A 1 13.55 0.73 -5.03
N TYR A 2 13.92 1.21 -3.84
CA TYR A 2 14.50 0.38 -2.77
C TYR A 2 13.78 -0.98 -2.53
N LEU A 3 12.47 -0.95 -2.22
CA LEU A 3 11.71 -2.19 -1.99
C LEU A 3 11.67 -3.11 -3.20
N GLN A 4 11.69 -2.55 -4.41
CA GLN A 4 11.68 -3.34 -5.63
C GLN A 4 12.97 -4.16 -5.75
N ASP A 5 14.11 -3.51 -5.55
CA ASP A 5 15.41 -4.16 -5.60
C ASP A 5 15.56 -5.19 -4.48
N LEU A 6 15.10 -4.85 -3.27
CA LEU A 6 15.07 -5.76 -2.12
C LEU A 6 14.24 -7.02 -2.40
N PHE A 7 13.03 -6.87 -2.92
CA PHE A 7 12.16 -8.02 -3.21
C PHE A 7 12.68 -8.88 -4.37
N LEU A 8 13.33 -8.28 -5.37
CA LEU A 8 13.99 -9.01 -6.45
C LEU A 8 15.23 -9.78 -5.97
N ALA A 9 15.95 -9.25 -4.97
CA ALA A 9 17.11 -9.91 -4.37
C ALA A 9 16.71 -11.05 -3.39
N SER A 10 15.55 -10.93 -2.73
CA SER A 10 15.09 -11.89 -1.74
C SER A 10 14.58 -13.20 -2.36
N ARG A 11 15.17 -14.33 -1.98
CA ARG A 11 14.72 -15.67 -2.45
C ARG A 11 13.26 -15.99 -2.13
N GLN A 12 12.69 -15.37 -1.09
CA GLN A 12 11.35 -15.68 -0.62
C GLN A 12 10.26 -15.11 -1.54
N VAL A 13 10.54 -13.98 -2.20
CA VAL A 13 9.52 -13.22 -2.95
C VAL A 13 9.94 -12.88 -4.38
N ARG A 14 11.20 -13.12 -4.78
CA ARG A 14 11.72 -12.83 -6.13
C ARG A 14 10.97 -13.50 -7.29
N SER A 15 10.26 -14.60 -7.05
CA SER A 15 9.47 -15.30 -8.08
C SER A 15 8.06 -14.71 -8.23
N GLN A 16 7.65 -13.82 -7.33
CA GLN A 16 6.35 -13.17 -7.40
C GLN A 16 6.38 -12.01 -8.40
N LYS A 17 5.27 -11.82 -9.11
CA LYS A 17 5.11 -10.70 -10.02
C LYS A 17 4.87 -9.43 -9.22
N MET A 18 5.87 -8.56 -9.18
CA MET A 18 5.76 -7.25 -8.57
C MET A 18 5.33 -6.22 -9.62
N LEU A 19 4.32 -5.43 -9.28
CA LEU A 19 3.85 -4.33 -10.09
C LEU A 19 3.76 -3.07 -9.22
N THR A 20 3.93 -1.91 -9.85
CA THR A 20 3.83 -0.62 -9.17
C THR A 20 2.80 0.26 -9.85
N TYR A 21 1.99 0.92 -9.03
CA TYR A 21 1.02 1.90 -9.49
C TYR A 21 1.30 3.23 -8.78
N ARG A 22 1.48 4.29 -9.56
CA ARG A 22 1.72 5.63 -9.01
C ARG A 22 0.41 6.38 -8.94
N LEU A 23 0.02 6.78 -7.74
CA LEU A 23 -1.05 7.74 -7.51
C LEU A 23 -0.44 9.14 -7.44
N SER A 24 -1.03 10.07 -8.19
CA SER A 24 -0.67 11.49 -8.19
C SER A 24 -1.94 12.34 -8.10
N SER A 25 -1.78 13.63 -7.81
CA SER A 25 -2.88 14.59 -7.67
C SER A 25 -3.79 14.70 -8.91
N ASP A 26 -3.29 14.37 -10.10
CA ASP A 26 -4.02 14.38 -11.37
C ASP A 26 -4.56 12.99 -11.77
N THR A 27 -4.26 11.93 -11.02
CA THR A 27 -4.67 10.57 -11.36
C THR A 27 -6.19 10.43 -11.31
N SER A 28 -6.79 9.97 -12.41
CA SER A 28 -8.15 9.43 -12.43
C SER A 28 -8.09 7.91 -12.19
N PHE A 29 -8.67 7.44 -11.09
CA PHE A 29 -8.66 6.01 -10.78
C PHE A 29 -9.79 5.29 -11.53
N SER A 30 -9.42 4.59 -12.59
CA SER A 30 -10.35 3.91 -13.47
C SER A 30 -10.73 2.51 -12.96
N ALA A 31 -11.73 1.90 -13.58
CA ALA A 31 -12.07 0.50 -13.32
C ALA A 31 -10.93 -0.48 -13.66
N LYS A 32 -10.07 -0.13 -14.64
CA LYS A 32 -8.89 -0.95 -14.98
C LYS A 32 -7.85 -0.89 -13.87
N ASP A 33 -7.67 0.28 -13.27
CA ASP A 33 -6.77 0.47 -12.13
C ASP A 33 -7.30 -0.31 -10.92
N LEU A 34 -8.61 -0.26 -10.65
CA LEU A 34 -9.20 -1.09 -9.60
C LEU A 34 -8.93 -2.58 -9.82
N ASN A 35 -9.13 -3.08 -11.04
CA ASN A 35 -8.88 -4.49 -11.38
C ASN A 35 -7.41 -4.90 -11.19
N PHE A 36 -6.46 -3.98 -11.42
CA PHE A 36 -5.05 -4.21 -11.12
C PHE A 36 -4.84 -4.54 -9.63
N PHE A 37 -5.49 -3.82 -8.72
CA PHE A 37 -5.40 -4.08 -7.27
C PHE A 37 -6.20 -5.30 -6.84
N LEU A 38 -7.39 -5.52 -7.42
CA LEU A 38 -8.24 -6.66 -7.04
C LEU A 38 -7.56 -8.02 -7.31
N GLY A 39 -6.75 -8.11 -8.37
CA GLY A 39 -5.97 -9.32 -8.69
C GLY A 39 -4.68 -9.49 -7.88
N ALA A 40 -4.29 -8.51 -7.05
CA ALA A 40 -3.07 -8.59 -6.26
C ALA A 40 -3.27 -9.46 -5.00
N ARG A 41 -2.28 -10.32 -4.71
CA ARG A 41 -2.25 -11.12 -3.47
C ARG A 41 -1.87 -10.28 -2.25
N CYS A 42 -1.03 -9.27 -2.44
CA CYS A 42 -0.58 -8.34 -1.41
C CYS A 42 -0.47 -6.94 -2.03
N VAL A 43 -0.82 -5.92 -1.25
CA VAL A 43 -0.72 -4.51 -1.64
C VAL A 43 0.14 -3.78 -0.60
N VAL A 44 1.24 -3.20 -1.05
CA VAL A 44 2.10 -2.35 -0.22
C VAL A 44 1.76 -0.89 -0.52
N VAL A 45 1.27 -0.18 0.49
CA VAL A 45 0.94 1.25 0.45
C VAL A 45 2.11 2.04 1.02
N LEU A 46 2.75 2.84 0.17
CA LEU A 46 3.77 3.79 0.61
C LEU A 46 3.08 5.05 1.13
N LEU A 47 2.91 5.15 2.45
CA LEU A 47 2.16 6.23 3.08
C LEU A 47 3.03 7.48 3.24
N SER A 48 3.15 8.25 2.17
CA SER A 48 3.71 9.60 2.17
C SER A 48 2.60 10.64 2.40
N ALA A 49 2.98 11.89 2.65
CA ALA A 49 2.03 12.99 2.76
C ALA A 49 1.18 13.17 1.48
N GLU A 50 1.77 12.97 0.30
CA GLU A 50 1.05 13.03 -0.98
C GLU A 50 0.03 11.88 -1.12
N MET A 51 0.38 10.68 -0.63
CA MET A 51 -0.54 9.54 -0.61
C MET A 51 -1.70 9.79 0.35
N ALA A 52 -1.44 10.34 1.54
CA ALA A 52 -2.48 10.69 2.50
C ALA A 52 -3.47 11.73 1.93
N GLN A 53 -2.96 12.73 1.18
CA GLN A 53 -3.82 13.70 0.48
C GLN A 53 -4.76 13.03 -0.54
N CYS A 54 -4.37 11.89 -1.12
CA CYS A 54 -5.26 11.15 -2.03
C CYS A 54 -6.47 10.54 -1.29
N PHE A 55 -6.35 10.20 0.00
CA PHE A 55 -7.45 9.67 0.81
C PHE A 55 -8.53 10.72 1.07
N CYS A 56 -8.13 11.99 1.17
CA CYS A 56 -9.05 13.12 1.33
C CYS A 56 -9.87 13.42 0.06
N ARG A 57 -9.59 12.77 -1.09
CA ARG A 57 -10.28 13.03 -2.36
C ARG A 57 -11.50 12.13 -2.50
N PRO A 58 -12.74 12.67 -2.50
CA PRO A 58 -13.95 11.85 -2.54
C PRO A 58 -14.07 10.95 -3.77
N ALA A 59 -13.49 11.37 -4.91
CA ALA A 59 -13.50 10.58 -6.14
C ALA A 59 -12.53 9.39 -6.11
N LEU A 60 -11.50 9.42 -5.25
CA LEU A 60 -10.50 8.36 -5.13
C LEU A 60 -10.74 7.44 -3.93
N LEU A 61 -11.34 7.95 -2.86
CA LEU A 61 -11.47 7.17 -1.63
C LEU A 61 -12.26 5.86 -1.82
N PRO A 62 -13.48 5.83 -2.42
CA PRO A 62 -14.22 4.58 -2.58
C PRO A 62 -13.49 3.49 -3.39
N PRO A 63 -12.84 3.78 -4.53
CA PRO A 63 -12.07 2.74 -5.22
C PRO A 63 -10.81 2.33 -4.46
N LEU A 64 -10.15 3.23 -3.73
CA LEU A 64 -9.00 2.87 -2.87
C LEU A 64 -9.42 1.96 -1.71
N GLN A 65 -10.55 2.21 -1.07
CA GLN A 65 -11.12 1.33 -0.03
C GLN A 65 -11.35 -0.09 -0.59
N ARG A 66 -11.85 -0.21 -1.81
CA ARG A 66 -12.02 -1.51 -2.48
C ARG A 66 -10.70 -2.15 -2.88
N ALA A 67 -9.72 -1.37 -3.29
CA ALA A 67 -8.38 -1.84 -3.62
C ALA A 67 -7.66 -2.40 -2.37
N PHE A 68 -7.76 -1.71 -1.25
CA PHE A 68 -7.08 -2.01 0.02
C PHE A 68 -7.92 -2.89 0.96
N HIS A 69 -8.70 -3.80 0.40
CA HIS A 69 -9.47 -4.80 1.15
C HIS A 69 -9.26 -6.18 0.53
N PRO A 70 -9.13 -7.28 1.29
CA PRO A 70 -9.22 -7.38 2.76
C PRO A 70 -7.98 -6.89 3.51
N PRO A 71 -8.05 -6.57 4.81
CA PRO A 71 -6.95 -5.96 5.56
C PRO A 71 -5.68 -6.81 5.64
N HIS A 72 -5.80 -8.13 5.76
CA HIS A 72 -4.66 -9.04 5.88
C HIS A 72 -3.76 -9.11 4.63
N ARG A 73 -4.21 -8.55 3.49
CA ARG A 73 -3.38 -8.43 2.29
C ARG A 73 -2.76 -7.04 2.12
N VAL A 74 -2.96 -6.13 3.07
CA VAL A 74 -2.50 -4.75 2.97
C VAL A 74 -1.40 -4.51 3.98
N VAL A 75 -0.30 -3.97 3.47
CA VAL A 75 0.86 -3.54 4.24
C VAL A 75 1.00 -2.03 4.02
N ARG A 76 1.10 -1.25 5.10
CA ARG A 76 1.43 0.18 5.03
C ARG A 76 2.88 0.40 5.45
N LEU A 77 3.62 1.20 4.69
CA LEU A 77 4.94 1.69 5.07
C LEU A 77 4.85 3.19 5.34
N LEU A 78 5.08 3.59 6.59
CA LEU A 78 5.06 4.98 7.01
C LEU A 78 6.27 5.73 6.43
N CYS A 79 6.04 6.57 5.41
CA CYS A 79 7.07 7.31 4.68
C CYS A 79 7.08 8.80 5.11
N GLY A 80 7.45 9.07 6.36
CA GLY A 80 7.45 10.42 6.92
C GLY A 80 6.07 10.93 7.36
N VAL A 81 5.09 10.02 7.48
CA VAL A 81 3.77 10.26 8.04
C VAL A 81 3.66 9.48 9.34
N GLN A 82 3.11 10.10 10.39
CA GLN A 82 2.83 9.39 11.64
C GLN A 82 1.49 8.66 11.54
N ASP A 83 1.39 7.50 12.18
CA ASP A 83 0.12 6.82 12.32
C ASP A 83 -0.87 7.68 13.15
N SER A 84 -2.15 7.59 12.82
CA SER A 84 -3.22 8.39 13.44
C SER A 84 -4.56 7.68 13.35
N GLU A 85 -5.38 7.82 14.38
CA GLU A 85 -6.76 7.33 14.39
C GLU A 85 -7.62 7.97 13.30
N GLU A 86 -7.25 9.15 12.80
CA GLU A 86 -7.91 9.82 11.67
C GLU A 86 -7.94 8.92 10.41
N PHE A 87 -6.99 7.99 10.26
CA PHE A 87 -7.01 7.05 9.13
C PHE A 87 -8.16 6.04 9.18
N LEU A 88 -8.78 5.82 10.35
CA LEU A 88 -9.96 4.95 10.49
C LEU A 88 -11.19 5.54 9.78
N ASP A 89 -11.29 6.87 9.70
CA ASP A 89 -12.38 7.54 8.98
C ASP A 89 -12.31 7.29 7.46
N TYR A 90 -11.10 7.05 6.94
CA TYR A 90 -10.89 6.70 5.54
C TYR A 90 -10.91 5.18 5.31
N PHE A 91 -10.33 4.39 6.22
CA PHE A 91 -10.21 2.94 6.11
C PHE A 91 -10.61 2.29 7.44
N PRO A 92 -11.84 1.74 7.56
CA PRO A 92 -12.30 1.15 8.82
C PRO A 92 -11.42 0.01 9.35
N ASP A 93 -10.77 -0.73 8.44
CA ASP A 93 -9.87 -1.82 8.80
C ASP A 93 -8.40 -1.37 9.00
N TRP A 94 -8.12 -0.06 9.08
CA TRP A 94 -6.75 0.49 9.15
C TRP A 94 -5.90 -0.18 10.23
N ALA A 95 -6.44 -0.33 11.44
CA ALA A 95 -5.73 -0.96 12.57
C ALA A 95 -5.35 -2.44 12.32
N HIS A 96 -5.98 -3.10 11.35
CA HIS A 96 -5.72 -4.49 10.99
C HIS A 96 -4.71 -4.66 9.84
N TRP A 97 -4.26 -3.55 9.24
CA TRP A 97 -3.21 -3.62 8.21
C TRP A 97 -1.86 -3.82 8.88
N GLN A 98 -0.97 -4.55 8.21
CA GLN A 98 0.39 -4.68 8.70
C GLN A 98 1.12 -3.34 8.53
N GLU A 99 1.69 -2.81 9.61
CA GLU A 99 2.48 -1.58 9.59
C GLU A 99 3.98 -1.88 9.51
N LEU A 100 4.67 -1.05 8.74
CA LEU A 100 6.12 -0.98 8.63
C LEU A 100 6.56 0.49 8.73
N THR A 101 7.78 0.69 9.21
CA THR A 101 8.45 1.98 9.38
C THR A 101 9.72 2.02 8.53
N CYS A 102 10.24 3.22 8.24
CA CYS A 102 11.51 3.34 7.51
C CYS A 102 12.74 2.86 8.29
N ASP A 103 12.60 2.64 9.60
CA ASP A 103 13.66 2.16 10.48
C ASP A 103 13.65 0.62 10.60
N ASP A 104 12.68 -0.06 9.99
CA ASP A 104 12.63 -1.52 9.99
C ASP A 104 13.77 -2.14 9.16
N GLU A 105 14.23 -3.30 9.64
CA GLU A 105 15.24 -4.09 8.97
C GLU A 105 14.72 -4.68 7.63
N PRO A 106 15.61 -4.92 6.64
CA PRO A 106 15.24 -5.48 5.34
C PRO A 106 14.37 -6.74 5.40
N GLU A 107 14.64 -7.62 6.35
CA GLU A 107 13.93 -8.88 6.56
C GLU A 107 12.46 -8.67 6.94
N THR A 108 12.16 -7.60 7.66
CA THR A 108 10.79 -7.25 8.09
C THR A 108 9.94 -6.89 6.87
N TYR A 109 10.46 -6.10 5.92
CA TYR A 109 9.73 -5.79 4.68
C TYR A 109 9.45 -7.05 3.86
N VAL A 110 10.43 -7.97 3.76
CA VAL A 110 10.28 -9.22 3.02
C VAL A 110 9.24 -10.13 3.68
N ALA A 111 9.26 -10.24 5.01
CA ALA A 111 8.33 -11.06 5.77
C ALA A 111 6.88 -10.58 5.62
N ALA A 112 6.67 -9.26 5.56
CA ALA A 112 5.35 -8.65 5.41
C ALA A 112 4.65 -8.97 4.07
N VAL A 113 5.41 -9.24 3.01
CA VAL A 113 4.86 -9.43 1.65
C VAL A 113 4.88 -10.89 1.17
N LYS A 114 5.28 -11.83 2.03
CA LYS A 114 5.42 -13.27 1.73
C LYS A 114 4.07 -14.00 1.63
#